data_AF-A0A401QIT0-F1
#
_entry.id   AF-A0A401QIT0-F1
#
_cell.length_a   1.000
_cell.length_b   1.000
_cell.length_c   1.000
_cell.angle_alpha   90.00
_cell.angle_beta   90.00
_cell.angle_gamma   90.00
#
_symmetry.space_group_name_H-M   'P 1'
#
loop_
_entity.id
_entity.type
_entity.pdbx_description
1 polymer ?
#
loop_
_entity_poly.entity_id
_entity_poly.type
_entity_poly.pdbx_seq_one_letter_code
_entity_poly.pdbx_strand_id
1 'polypeptide(L)' 'MLTNPLPKSLKSVVLRIEGPGLQNPRKVNIGDVPRHATITVTENLVPSKPGPRKLIASLDSQQLTQVHGVVEVMVRES' A
#
# COMPACT_ATOMS: atom_id res chain seq x y z
N MET A 1 5.61 -5.54 -0.23
CA MET A 1 6.93 -4.89 -0.34
C MET A 1 6.98 -4.08 -1.62
N LEU A 2 7.78 -3.02 -1.68
CA LEU A 2 8.02 -2.24 -2.89
C LEU A 2 9.50 -1.84 -2.97
N THR A 3 10.11 -2.03 -4.12
CA THR A 3 11.49 -1.62 -4.40
C THR A 3 11.48 -0.38 -5.28
N ASN A 4 12.25 0.65 -4.91
CA ASN A 4 12.41 1.86 -5.72
C ASN A 4 13.16 1.50 -7.03
N PRO A 5 12.50 1.53 -8.21
CA PRO A 5 13.14 1.14 -9.46
C PRO A 5 14.09 2.22 -9.99
N LEU A 6 14.01 3.45 -9.46
CA LEU A 6 14.75 4.58 -9.99
C LEU A 6 16.19 4.63 -9.45
N PRO A 7 17.15 5.12 -10.25
CA PRO A 7 18.52 5.37 -9.81
C PRO A 7 18.64 6.62 -8.90
N LYS A 8 17.52 7.19 -8.46
CA LYS A 8 17.43 8.37 -7.59
C LYS A 8 16.47 8.11 -6.43
N SER A 9 16.61 8.87 -5.35
CA SER A 9 15.70 8.76 -4.20
C SER A 9 14.30 9.25 -4.54
N LEU A 10 13.29 8.51 -4.10
CA LEU A 10 11.91 8.99 -4.02
C LEU A 10 11.79 9.94 -2.83
N LYS A 11 11.06 11.04 -3.00
CA LYS A 11 10.84 12.04 -1.95
C LYS A 11 9.40 12.01 -1.48
N SER A 12 9.22 12.23 -0.19
CA SER A 12 7.90 12.37 0.45
C SER A 12 6.94 11.26 0.04
N VAL A 13 7.41 10.01 0.06
CA VAL A 13 6.63 8.84 -0.32
C VAL A 13 5.48 8.65 0.65
N VAL A 14 4.28 8.54 0.11
CA VAL A 14 3.06 8.20 0.85
C VAL A 14 2.48 6.93 0.26
N LEU A 15 2.23 5.95 1.12
CA LEU A 15 1.50 4.74 0.75
C LEU A 15 0.05 4.90 1.18
N ARG A 16 -0.90 4.72 0.26
CA ARG A 16 -2.32 4.64 0.58
C ARG A 16 -2.78 3.20 0.50
N ILE A 17 -3.55 2.77 1.49
CA ILE A 17 -4.10 1.43 1.60
C ILE A 17 -5.60 1.57 1.73
N GLU A 18 -6.33 0.95 0.82
CA GLU A 18 -7.78 1.04 0.73
C GLU A 18 -8.38 -0.36 0.51
N GLY A 19 -9.46 -0.67 1.22
CA GLY A 19 -10.13 -1.95 1.05
C GLY A 19 -11.56 -1.92 1.60
N PRO A 20 -12.59 -1.68 0.76
CA PRO A 20 -13.97 -1.62 1.21
C PRO A 20 -14.39 -2.89 1.94
N GLY A 21 -14.75 -2.77 3.23
CA GLY A 21 -15.10 -3.91 4.09
C GLY A 21 -13.90 -4.64 4.73
N LEU A 22 -12.67 -4.22 4.42
CA LEU A 22 -11.42 -4.68 5.06
C LEU A 22 -10.80 -3.62 5.97
N GLN A 23 -10.72 -2.37 5.49
CA GLN A 23 -10.13 -1.25 6.21
C GLN A 23 -10.63 0.07 5.63
N ASN A 24 -10.78 1.07 6.49
CA ASN A 24 -10.94 2.44 6.02
C ASN A 24 -9.66 2.90 5.28
N PRO A 25 -9.78 3.79 4.28
CA PRO A 25 -8.62 4.37 3.60
C PRO A 25 -7.59 4.89 4.61
N ARG A 26 -6.38 4.35 4.55
CA ARG A 26 -5.28 4.71 5.43
C ARG A 26 -4.09 5.22 4.63
N LYS A 27 -3.49 6.30 5.10
CA LYS A 27 -2.26 6.87 4.52
C LYS A 27 -1.10 6.63 5.47
N VAL A 28 -0.01 6.11 4.95
CA VAL A 28 1.25 5.85 5.66
C VAL A 28 2.32 6.73 5.05
N ASN A 29 2.82 7.67 5.84
CA ASN A 29 3.94 8.52 5.44
C ASN A 29 5.23 7.72 5.63
N ILE A 30 5.90 7.40 4.52
CA ILE A 30 7.16 6.65 4.52
C ILE A 30 8.35 7.60 4.52
N GLY A 31 8.21 8.78 3.91
CA GLY A 31 9.30 9.76 3.79
C GLY A 31 10.17 9.48 2.57
N ASP A 32 11.47 9.68 2.70
CA ASP A 32 12.39 9.54 1.57
C ASP A 32 12.87 8.09 1.41
N VAL A 33 12.78 7.55 0.20
CA VAL A 33 13.24 6.18 -0.12
C VAL A 33 14.47 6.27 -1.02
N PRO A 34 15.65 5.81 -0.58
CA PRO A 34 16.87 5.85 -1.39
C PRO A 34 16.78 5.09 -2.71
N ARG A 35 17.73 5.34 -3.64
CA ARG A 35 17.83 4.59 -4.90
C ARG A 35 17.89 3.08 -4.62
N HIS A 36 17.10 2.29 -5.36
CA HIS A 36 17.05 0.83 -5.25
C HIS A 36 16.74 0.25 -3.85
N ALA A 37 16.31 1.09 -2.89
CA ALA A 37 15.91 0.61 -1.58
C ALA A 37 14.53 -0.07 -1.65
N THR A 38 14.32 -1.03 -0.76
CA THR A 38 13.04 -1.73 -0.60
C THR A 38 12.38 -1.31 0.70
N ILE A 39 11.09 -1.04 0.63
CA ILE A 39 10.24 -0.74 1.77
C ILE A 39 9.22 -1.86 1.97
N THR A 40 8.95 -2.17 3.23
CA THR A 40 7.89 -3.08 3.65
C THR A 40 7.08 -2.39 4.72
N VAL A 41 5.77 -2.32 4.51
CA VAL A 41 4.80 -1.79 5.46
C VAL A 41 3.91 -2.94 5.88
N THR A 42 3.78 -3.12 7.20
CA THR A 42 2.93 -4.15 7.80
C THR A 42 1.75 -3.46 8.45
N GLU A 43 0.54 -3.82 8.05
CA GLU A 43 -0.70 -3.27 8.57
C GLU A 43 -1.62 -4.36 9.08
N ASN A 44 -2.24 -4.08 10.22
CA ASN A 44 -3.30 -4.93 10.75
C ASN A 44 -4.63 -4.49 10.14
N LEU A 45 -5.29 -5.43 9.46
CA LEU A 45 -6.60 -5.26 8.86
C LEU A 45 -7.65 -5.91 9.76
N VAL A 46 -8.74 -5.20 10.05
CA VAL A 46 -9.88 -5.74 10.80
C VAL A 46 -11.09 -5.73 9.86
N PRO A 47 -11.38 -6.86 9.18
CA PRO A 47 -12.51 -6.94 8.27
C PRO A 47 -13.83 -6.70 9.00
N SER A 48 -14.72 -5.94 8.37
CA SER A 48 -16.06 -5.69 8.91
C SER A 48 -17.14 -6.54 8.26
N LYS A 49 -16.85 -7.16 7.11
CA LYS A 49 -17.81 -7.98 6.37
C LYS A 49 -17.13 -9.20 5.73
N PRO A 50 -17.78 -10.39 5.78
CA PRO A 50 -17.27 -11.60 5.12
C PRO A 50 -17.33 -11.49 3.58
N GLY A 51 -16.73 -12.48 2.92
CA GLY A 51 -16.74 -12.66 1.46
C GLY A 51 -15.46 -12.19 0.75
N PRO A 52 -15.45 -12.22 -0.59
CA PRO A 52 -14.33 -11.75 -1.39
C PRO A 52 -14.19 -10.23 -1.29
N ARG A 53 -12.97 -9.77 -1.00
CA ARG A 53 -12.65 -8.36 -0.82
C ARG A 53 -11.37 -8.01 -1.56
N LYS A 54 -11.26 -6.76 -1.99
CA LYS A 54 -10.06 -6.21 -2.64
C LYS A 54 -9.35 -5.29 -1.67
N LEU A 55 -8.04 -5.47 -1.57
CA LEU A 55 -7.14 -4.52 -0.92
C LEU A 55 -6.28 -3.90 -2.01
N ILE A 56 -6.29 -2.58 -2.09
CA ILE A 56 -5.55 -1.78 -3.04
C ILE A 56 -4.51 -1.00 -2.26
N ALA A 57 -3.27 -1.07 -2.69
CA ALA A 57 -2.17 -0.26 -2.19
C ALA A 57 -1.66 0.63 -3.31
N SER A 58 -1.64 1.94 -3.12
CA SER A 58 -1.09 2.90 -4.07
C SER A 58 0.05 3.69 -3.44
N LEU A 59 1.12 3.89 -4.20
CA LEU A 59 2.26 4.69 -3.79
C LEU A 59 2.24 6.02 -4.55
N ASP A 60 2.16 7.11 -3.78
CA ASP A 60 2.29 8.47 -4.27
C ASP A 60 3.70 8.98 -3.98
N SER A 61 4.40 9.43 -5.03
CA SER A 61 5.66 10.16 -4.94
C SER A 61 5.81 11.12 -6.12
N GLN A 62 6.54 12.21 -5.95
CA GLN A 62 6.79 13.17 -7.05
C GLN A 62 7.60 12.54 -8.18
N GLN A 63 8.51 11.63 -7.85
CA GLN A 63 9.42 11.00 -8.81
C GLN A 63 8.81 9.76 -9.48
N LEU A 64 7.81 9.16 -8.84
CA LEU A 64 7.23 7.89 -9.25
C LEU A 64 5.73 7.94 -9.03
N THR A 65 5.00 8.02 -10.12
CA THR A 65 3.54 8.05 -10.13
C THR A 65 3.00 6.69 -10.55
N GLN A 66 1.72 6.46 -10.27
CA GLN A 66 0.94 5.31 -10.78
C GLN A 66 1.38 3.92 -10.31
N VAL A 67 2.11 3.81 -9.20
CA VAL A 67 2.42 2.49 -8.65
C VAL A 67 1.25 2.00 -7.81
N HIS A 68 0.61 0.92 -8.28
CA HIS A 68 -0.55 0.30 -7.64
C HIS A 68 -0.34 -1.21 -7.50
N GLY A 69 -0.71 -1.75 -6.35
CA GLY A 69 -0.85 -3.17 -6.10
C GLY A 69 -2.28 -3.49 -5.70
N VAL A 70 -2.81 -4.61 -6.20
CA VAL A 70 -4.14 -5.10 -5.81
C VAL A 70 -3.99 -6.54 -5.37
N VAL A 71 -4.65 -6.89 -4.28
CA VAL A 71 -4.78 -8.27 -3.83
C VAL A 71 -6.23 -8.57 -3.48
N GLU A 72 -6.69 -9.75 -3.88
CA GLU A 72 -7.98 -10.28 -3.47
C GLU A 72 -7.81 -11.15 -2.22
N VAL A 73 -8.65 -10.90 -1.22
CA VAL A 73 -8.63 -11.58 0.07
C VAL A 73 -10.02 -12.14 0.32
N MET A 74 -10.11 -13.41 0.70
CA MET A 74 -11.36 -14.03 1.12
C MET A 74 -11.48 -13.96 2.64
N VAL A 75 -12.41 -13.12 3.11
CA VAL A 75 -12.73 -13.00 4.54
C VAL A 75 -13.74 -14.08 4.91
N ARG A 76 -13.36 -14.95 5.83
CA ARG A 76 -14.26 -15.98 6.37
C ARG A 76 -15.18 -15.38 7.43
N GLU A 77 -16.37 -15.94 7.54
CA GLU A 77 -17.23 -15.69 8.69
C GLU A 77 -16.56 -16.24 9.96
N SER A 78 -16.74 -15.52 11.07
CA SER A 78 -16.19 -15.88 12.38
C SER A 78 -17.22 -16.63 13.19
#